data_AF-A0A8T5MTH3-F1
#
_entry.id   AF-A0A8T5MTH3-F1
#
_cell.length_a   1.000
_cell.length_b   1.000
_cell.length_c   1.000
_cell.angle_alpha   90.00
_cell.angle_beta   90.00
_cell.angle_gamma   90.00
#
_symmetry.space_group_name_H-M   'P 1'
#
loop_
_entity.id
_entity.type
_entity.pdbx_description
1 polymer ?
#
loop_
_entity_poly.entity_id
_entity_poly.type
_entity_poly.pdbx_seq_one_letter_code
_entity_poly.pdbx_strand_id
1 'polypeptide(L)'
;MSKADFPKIPEKTEEEREKEHIDGIKKTIVSGIFGIIAGITSFYLAGEAQARAGFGFTVLVFAILVQKYIYPSINVTGELKAKDWLYIGFMT
;
A
#
# COMPACT_ATOMS: atom_id res chain seq x y z
N MET A 1 2.13 39.72 25.13
CA MET A 1 2.04 38.27 24.91
C MET A 1 1.68 38.05 23.44
N SER A 2 2.64 37.58 22.66
CA SER A 2 2.49 37.35 21.21
C SER A 2 1.58 36.15 20.98
N LYS A 3 0.60 36.28 20.08
CA LYS A 3 -0.24 35.15 19.65
C LYS A 3 0.68 34.12 19.01
N ALA A 4 0.67 32.89 19.52
CA ALA A 4 1.32 31.79 18.84
C ALA A 4 0.61 31.58 17.49
N ASP A 5 1.26 32.01 16.41
CA ASP A 5 0.86 31.70 15.05
C ASP A 5 1.08 30.21 14.83
N PHE A 6 0.07 29.42 15.17
CA PHE A 6 0.00 28.03 14.77
C PHE A 6 0.09 27.97 13.24
N PRO A 7 0.91 27.07 12.66
CA PRO A 7 1.00 26.93 11.22
C PRO A 7 -0.40 26.62 10.68
N LYS A 8 -0.95 27.52 9.88
CA LYS A 8 -2.22 27.32 9.19
C LYS A 8 -2.04 26.14 8.24
N ILE A 9 -2.63 25.00 8.59
CA ILE A 9 -2.66 23.83 7.73
C ILE A 9 -3.38 24.29 6.45
N PRO A 10 -2.77 24.18 5.26
CA PRO A 10 -3.40 24.62 4.03
C PRO A 10 -4.76 23.91 3.90
N GLU A 11 -5.81 24.70 3.75
CA GLU A 11 -7.17 24.19 3.61
C GLU A 11 -7.28 23.49 2.26
N LYS A 12 -7.33 22.15 2.28
CA LYS A 12 -7.48 21.35 1.06
C LYS A 12 -8.81 21.64 0.38
N THR A 13 -8.73 21.85 -0.92
CA THR A 13 -9.91 21.98 -1.80
C THR A 13 -10.72 20.69 -1.81
N GLU A 14 -12.01 20.79 -2.14
CA GLU A 14 -12.91 19.64 -2.20
C GLU A 14 -12.44 18.60 -3.24
N GLU A 15 -11.93 19.07 -4.38
CA GLU A 15 -11.34 18.23 -5.43
C GLU A 15 -10.10 17.45 -4.96
N GLU A 16 -9.24 18.03 -4.11
CA GLU A 16 -8.08 17.33 -3.56
C GLU A 16 -8.50 16.22 -2.60
N ARG A 17 -9.54 16.45 -1.79
CA ARG A 17 -10.08 15.43 -0.87
C ARG A 17 -10.68 14.26 -1.63
N GLU A 18 -11.40 14.53 -2.71
CA GLU A 18 -12.00 13.51 -3.56
C GLU A 18 -10.93 12.63 -4.23
N LYS A 19 -9.87 13.26 -4.78
CA LYS A 19 -8.73 12.54 -5.37
C LYS A 19 -8.02 11.66 -4.35
N GLU A 20 -7.78 12.15 -3.14
CA GLU A 20 -7.16 11.36 -2.07
C GLU A 20 -8.02 10.17 -1.65
N HIS A 21 -9.34 10.34 -1.61
CA HIS A 21 -10.26 9.25 -1.29
C HIS A 21 -10.22 8.16 -2.35
N ILE A 22 -10.29 8.55 -3.64
CA ILE A 22 -10.20 7.63 -4.77
C ILE A 22 -8.84 6.90 -4.78
N ASP A 23 -7.75 7.61 -4.53
CA ASP A 23 -6.41 7.02 -4.46
C ASP A 23 -6.27 6.06 -3.27
N GLY A 24 -6.92 6.35 -2.14
CA GLY A 24 -7.02 5.42 -1.01
C GLY A 24 -7.71 4.11 -1.39
N ILE A 25 -8.88 4.20 -2.05
CA ILE A 25 -9.63 3.02 -2.51
C ILE A 25 -8.79 2.19 -3.50
N LYS A 26 -8.15 2.84 -4.47
CA LYS A 26 -7.28 2.15 -5.44
C LYS A 26 -6.13 1.44 -4.73
N LYS A 27 -5.48 2.08 -3.76
CA LYS A 27 -4.39 1.48 -2.97
C LYS A 27 -4.86 0.21 -2.29
N THR A 28 -6.01 0.25 -1.61
CA THR A 28 -6.60 -0.90 -0.90
C THR A 28 -6.98 -2.05 -1.82
N ILE A 29 -7.62 -1.76 -2.96
CA ILE A 29 -8.03 -2.81 -3.92
C ILE A 29 -6.81 -3.51 -4.48
N VAL A 30 -5.80 -2.75 -4.89
CA VAL A 30 -4.58 -3.29 -5.50
C VAL A 30 -3.79 -4.11 -4.49
N SER A 31 -3.55 -3.59 -3.28
CA SER A 31 -2.83 -4.34 -2.25
C SER A 31 -3.56 -5.61 -1.83
N GLY A 32 -4.88 -5.54 -1.65
CA GLY A 32 -5.71 -6.70 -1.31
C GLY A 32 -5.69 -7.80 -2.39
N ILE A 33 -5.76 -7.43 -3.67
CA ILE A 33 -5.62 -8.41 -4.77
C ILE A 33 -4.25 -9.10 -4.72
N PHE A 34 -3.18 -8.32 -4.52
CA PHE A 34 -1.84 -8.88 -4.40
C PHE A 34 -1.66 -9.76 -3.17
N GLY A 35 -2.27 -9.41 -2.03
CA GLY A 35 -2.23 -10.24 -0.83
C GLY A 35 -2.95 -11.57 -1.02
N ILE A 36 -4.12 -11.57 -1.68
CA ILE A 36 -4.83 -12.79 -2.06
C ILE A 36 -3.96 -13.65 -2.99
N ILE A 37 -3.37 -13.06 -4.03
CA ILE A 37 -2.48 -13.76 -4.95
C ILE A 37 -1.26 -14.32 -4.20
N ALA A 38 -0.65 -13.55 -3.32
CA ALA A 38 0.49 -13.97 -2.50
C ALA A 38 0.13 -15.15 -1.59
N GLY A 39 -1.03 -15.09 -0.93
CA GLY A 39 -1.54 -16.17 -0.08
C GLY A 39 -1.80 -17.45 -0.87
N ILE A 40 -2.47 -17.36 -2.02
CA ILE A 40 -2.72 -18.50 -2.91
C ILE A 40 -1.39 -19.08 -3.42
N THR A 41 -0.50 -18.22 -3.92
CA THR A 41 0.82 -18.61 -4.45
C THR A 41 1.62 -19.32 -3.37
N SER A 42 1.68 -18.75 -2.16
CA SER A 42 2.33 -19.38 -1.02
C SER A 42 1.73 -20.74 -0.69
N PHE A 43 0.39 -20.87 -0.66
CA PHE A 43 -0.27 -22.13 -0.35
C PHE A 43 0.06 -23.26 -1.33
N TYR A 44 0.10 -22.96 -2.64
CA TYR A 44 0.35 -23.96 -3.67
C TYR A 44 1.84 -24.26 -3.89
N LEU A 45 2.73 -23.28 -3.74
CA LEU A 45 4.17 -23.45 -3.98
C LEU A 45 4.94 -23.88 -2.73
N ALA A 46 4.44 -23.57 -1.53
CA ALA A 46 5.10 -23.96 -0.31
C ALA A 46 4.67 -25.39 0.10
N GLY A 47 5.58 -26.34 -0.14
CA GLY A 47 5.47 -27.73 0.28
C GLY A 47 5.41 -27.92 1.80
N GLU A 48 6.46 -28.46 2.41
CA GLU A 48 6.48 -28.77 3.85
C GLU A 48 6.26 -27.54 4.75
N ALA A 49 5.64 -27.77 5.92
CA ALA A 49 5.23 -26.74 6.87
C ALA A 49 6.37 -25.83 7.38
N GLN A 50 7.61 -26.33 7.43
CA GLN A 50 8.77 -25.54 7.85
C GLN A 50 9.29 -24.62 6.73
N ALA A 51 9.20 -25.06 5.47
CA ALA A 51 9.50 -24.22 4.31
C ALA A 51 8.41 -23.13 4.11
N ARG A 52 7.16 -23.41 4.49
CA ARG A 52 6.02 -22.46 4.41
C ARG A 52 6.25 -21.14 5.13
N ALA A 53 6.86 -21.14 6.31
CA ALA A 53 7.06 -19.91 7.07
C ALA A 53 8.05 -18.95 6.38
N GLY A 54 9.21 -19.45 5.94
CA GLY A 54 10.21 -18.65 5.23
C GLY A 54 9.80 -18.30 3.80
N PHE A 55 9.18 -19.26 3.11
CA PHE A 55 8.74 -19.07 1.73
C PHE A 55 7.55 -18.11 1.64
N GLY A 56 6.58 -18.20 2.55
CA GLY A 56 5.45 -17.28 2.61
C GLY A 56 5.88 -15.83 2.84
N PHE A 57 6.82 -15.59 3.76
CA PHE A 57 7.40 -14.26 3.95
C PHE A 57 8.12 -13.74 2.70
N THR A 58 8.83 -14.62 1.99
CA THR A 58 9.50 -14.27 0.73
C THR A 58 8.49 -13.87 -0.35
N VAL A 59 7.41 -14.65 -0.51
CA VAL A 59 6.33 -14.36 -1.46
C VAL A 59 5.62 -13.06 -1.11
N LEU A 60 5.40 -12.79 0.18
CA LEU A 60 4.81 -11.54 0.66
C LEU A 60 5.67 -10.33 0.30
N VAL A 61 6.96 -10.37 0.67
CA VAL A 61 7.92 -9.29 0.35
C VAL A 61 8.00 -9.09 -1.16
N PHE A 62 8.05 -10.19 -1.93
CA PHE A 62 8.07 -10.13 -3.39
C PHE A 62 6.80 -9.47 -3.96
N ALA A 63 5.62 -9.81 -3.46
CA ALA A 63 4.35 -9.21 -3.86
C ALA A 63 4.33 -7.69 -3.59
N ILE A 64 4.85 -7.24 -2.44
CA ILE A 64 4.99 -5.81 -2.11
C ILE A 64 5.96 -5.11 -3.07
N LEU A 65 7.07 -5.77 -3.45
CA LEU A 65 8.02 -5.21 -4.42
C LEU A 65 7.44 -5.11 -5.83
N VAL A 66 6.64 -6.08 -6.26
CA VAL A 66 5.95 -6.04 -7.56
C VAL A 66 4.97 -4.88 -7.62
N GLN A 67 4.25 -4.61 -6.52
CA GLN A 67 3.34 -3.48 -6.44
C GLN A 67 4.02 -2.12 -6.66
N LYS A 68 5.33 -2.01 -6.38
CA LYS A 68 6.13 -0.81 -6.69
C LYS A 68 6.20 -0.45 -8.16
N TYR A 69 6.07 -1.43 -9.05
CA TYR A 69 6.05 -1.20 -10.48
C TYR A 69 4.62 -0.93 -11.00
N ILE A 70 3.61 -1.39 -10.26
CA ILE A 70 2.21 -1.30 -10.66
C ILE A 70 1.58 0.03 -10.23
N TYR A 71 1.87 0.51 -9.03
CA TYR A 71 1.33 1.79 -8.56
C TYR A 71 1.66 3.01 -9.44
N PRO A 72 2.88 3.14 -10.01
CA PRO A 72 3.16 4.17 -11.01
C PRO A 72 2.27 4.09 -12.25
N SER A 73 1.76 2.90 -12.60
CA SER A 73 0.90 2.67 -13.75
C SER A 73 -0.59 2.98 -13.48
N ILE A 74 -1.00 3.10 -12.21
CA ILE A 74 -2.41 3.32 -11.81
C ILE A 74 -2.74 4.83 -11.69
N ASN A 75 -1.81 5.70 -12.08
CA ASN A 75 -1.98 7.16 -12.08
C ASN A 75 -2.42 7.69 -10.71
N VAL A 76 -1.85 7.13 -9.64
CA VAL A 76 -2.05 7.62 -8.27
C VAL A 76 -1.38 8.99 -8.18
N THR A 77 -2.17 10.02 -7.88
CA THR A 77 -1.82 11.43 -8.13
C THR A 77 -0.80 12.02 -7.15
N GLY A 78 -0.29 11.22 -6.21
CA GLY A 78 0.71 11.64 -5.23
C GLY A 78 1.89 10.69 -5.13
N GLU A 79 3.07 11.23 -4.82
CA GLU A 79 4.23 10.42 -4.42
C GLU A 79 3.83 9.51 -3.26
N LEU A 80 4.02 8.20 -3.44
CA LEU A 80 3.79 7.21 -2.38
C LEU A 80 4.73 7.51 -1.21
N LYS A 81 4.18 8.05 -0.12
CA LYS A 81 4.94 8.35 1.09
C LYS A 81 5.27 7.05 1.81
N ALA A 82 6.27 7.09 2.69
CA ALA A 82 6.62 5.92 3.53
C ALA A 82 5.41 5.34 4.31
N LYS A 83 4.44 6.18 4.69
CA LYS A 83 3.20 5.75 5.32
C LYS A 83 2.30 4.92 4.38
N ASP A 84 2.26 5.26 3.10
CA ASP A 84 1.51 4.51 2.09
C ASP A 84 2.14 3.13 1.87
N TRP A 85 3.47 3.05 1.88
CA TRP A 85 4.21 1.79 1.79
C TRP A 85 3.93 0.86 2.97
N LEU A 86 3.82 1.43 4.17
CA LEU A 86 3.46 0.67 5.36
C LEU A 86 2.01 0.16 5.26
N TYR A 87 1.08 0.99 4.76
CA TYR A 87 -0.29 0.57 4.51
C TYR A 87 -0.38 -0.57 3.48
N ILE A 88 0.35 -0.44 2.36
CA ILE A 88 0.44 -1.46 1.33
C ILE A 88 0.96 -2.77 1.91
N GLY A 89 2.06 -2.73 2.65
CA GLY A 89 2.65 -3.92 3.27
C GLY A 89 1.80 -4.55 4.37
N PHE A 90 0.93 -3.78 5.03
CA PHE A 90 -0.04 -4.30 5.99
C PHE A 90 -1.25 -4.95 5.33
N MET A 91 -1.67 -4.44 4.17
CA MET A 91 -2.85 -4.93 3.44
C MET A 91 -2.56 -6.09 2.49
N THR A 92 -1.29 -6.27 2.10
CA THR A 92 -0.81 -7.40 1.29
C THR A 92 -0.50 -8.58 2.20
#